data_AF-A0A5B7A4Q0-F1
#
_entry.id   AF-A0A5B7A4Q0-F1
#
_cell.length_a   1.000
_cell.length_b   1.000
_cell.length_c   1.000
_cell.angle_alpha   90.00
_cell.angle_beta   90.00
_cell.angle_gamma   90.00
#
_symmetry.space_group_name_H-M   'P 1'
#
loop_
_entity.id
_entity.type
_entity.pdbx_description
1 polymer ?
#
loop_
_entity_poly.entity_id
_entity_poly.type
_entity_poly.pdbx_seq_one_letter_code
_entity_poly.pdbx_strand_id
1 'polypeptide(L)'
;MKNGSWVFVVLLYSVFSVLRIGAVELRHGQQTERISGSAGDVLEDNPVGRLKVFVYELPSKYNKKILQKDPRCLTHMFAAEIYMHRFLLSSPVRTLNPEE
;
A
#
# COMPACT_ATOMS: atom_id res chain seq x y z
N MET A 1 54.27 6.23 -18.04
CA MET A 1 52.87 6.69 -17.89
C MET A 1 51.90 5.52 -17.68
N LYS A 2 52.10 4.66 -16.67
CA LYS A 2 51.20 3.52 -16.36
C LYS A 2 50.57 3.62 -14.96
N ASN A 3 51.22 4.33 -14.04
CA ASN A 3 50.84 4.35 -12.63
C ASN A 3 49.73 5.37 -12.33
N GLY A 4 49.70 6.51 -13.05
CA GLY A 4 48.68 7.54 -12.87
C GLY A 4 47.28 7.15 -13.36
N SER A 5 47.19 6.21 -14.30
CA SER A 5 45.89 5.74 -14.82
C SER A 5 45.13 4.92 -13.78
N TRP A 6 45.83 4.11 -12.98
CA TRP A 6 45.20 3.28 -11.95
C TRP A 6 44.69 4.11 -10.77
N VAL A 7 45.43 5.15 -10.40
CA VAL A 7 45.01 6.12 -9.38
C VAL A 7 43.71 6.81 -9.79
N PHE A 8 43.58 7.20 -11.05
CA PHE A 8 42.37 7.83 -11.58
C PHE A 8 41.15 6.89 -11.55
N VAL A 9 41.35 5.61 -11.91
CA VAL A 9 40.28 4.61 -11.90
C VAL A 9 39.78 4.35 -10.48
N VAL A 10 40.69 4.24 -9.51
CA VAL A 10 40.33 4.05 -8.09
C VAL A 10 39.58 5.27 -7.54
N LEU A 11 40.04 6.49 -7.87
CA LEU A 11 39.38 7.74 -7.47
C LEU A 11 37.96 7.85 -8.05
N LEU A 12 37.78 7.52 -9.33
CA LEU A 12 36.47 7.51 -9.97
C LEU A 12 35.54 6.47 -9.34
N TYR A 13 36.05 5.28 -9.03
CA TYR A 13 35.25 4.22 -8.40
C TYR A 13 34.85 4.56 -6.96
N SER A 14 35.75 5.22 -6.20
CA SER A 14 35.42 5.69 -4.84
C SER A 14 34.36 6.79 -4.87
N VAL A 15 34.45 7.75 -5.80
CA VAL A 15 33.46 8.81 -5.94
C VAL A 15 32.10 8.23 -6.34
N PHE A 16 32.06 7.29 -7.28
CA PHE A 16 30.83 6.63 -7.71
C PHE A 16 30.17 5.82 -6.59
N SER A 17 30.99 5.15 -5.77
CA SER A 17 30.51 4.38 -4.61
C SER A 17 29.90 5.29 -3.53
N VAL A 18 30.52 6.43 -3.24
CA VAL A 18 29.97 7.44 -2.32
C VAL A 18 28.68 8.05 -2.87
N LEU A 19 28.60 8.30 -4.19
CA LEU A 19 27.39 8.80 -4.85
C LEU A 19 26.21 7.81 -4.76
N ARG A 20 26.49 6.50 -4.79
CA ARG A 20 25.47 5.44 -4.65
C ARG A 20 24.91 5.35 -3.23
N ILE A 21 25.75 5.57 -2.21
CA ILE A 21 25.32 5.54 -0.80
C ILE A 21 24.47 6.78 -0.47
N GLY A 22 24.79 7.95 -1.04
CA GLY A 22 24.03 9.19 -0.82
C GLY A 22 22.68 9.28 -1.55
N ALA A 23 22.36 8.34 -2.45
CA ALA A 23 21.11 8.36 -3.23
C ALA A 23 19.95 7.58 -2.58
N VAL A 24 20.14 7.01 -1.38
CA VAL A 24 19.15 6.15 -0.70
C VAL A 24 18.42 6.86 0.46
N GLU A 25 18.63 8.16 0.66
CA GLU A 25 18.05 8.85 1.82
C GLU A 25 17.34 10.15 1.44
N LEU A 26 16.29 10.04 0.62
CA LEU A 26 15.30 11.12 0.50
C LEU A 26 13.91 10.59 0.08
N ARG A 27 13.21 10.02 1.06
CA ARG A 27 11.81 10.37 1.42
C ARG A 27 11.30 9.49 2.56
N HIS A 28 11.92 9.62 3.74
CA HIS A 28 11.35 9.11 4.99
C HIS A 28 10.41 10.14 5.65
N GLY A 29 9.49 10.68 4.86
CA GLY A 29 8.65 11.80 5.27
C GLY A 29 7.51 12.06 4.30
N GLN A 30 6.84 11.00 3.83
CA GLN A 30 5.45 11.21 3.45
C GLN A 30 4.70 11.45 4.76
N GLN A 31 4.54 12.72 5.13
CA GLN A 31 3.37 13.13 5.88
C GLN A 31 2.19 12.57 5.07
N THR A 32 1.65 11.43 5.49
CA THR A 32 0.30 11.05 5.12
C THR A 32 -0.56 12.19 5.62
N GLU A 33 -0.98 13.07 4.72
CA GLU A 33 -2.06 13.99 5.00
C GLU A 33 -3.20 13.13 5.51
N ARG A 34 -3.46 13.19 6.82
CA ARG A 34 -4.63 12.55 7.39
C ARG A 34 -5.80 13.21 6.68
N ILE A 35 -6.54 12.43 5.91
CA ILE A 35 -7.82 12.83 5.36
C ILE A 35 -8.60 13.42 6.53
N SER A 36 -9.02 14.69 6.41
CA SER A 36 -9.81 15.37 7.42
C SER A 36 -11.15 14.67 7.54
N GLY A 37 -11.20 13.66 8.39
CA GLY A 37 -12.39 12.87 8.70
C GLY A 37 -12.32 12.46 10.17
N SER A 38 -13.42 12.65 10.88
CA SER A 38 -13.60 12.28 12.29
C SER A 38 -13.72 10.75 12.44
N ALA A 39 -12.86 9.98 11.78
CA ALA A 39 -12.86 8.52 11.85
C ALA A 39 -12.21 8.00 13.14
N GLY A 40 -11.50 8.87 13.90
CA GLY A 40 -10.93 8.54 15.20
C GLY A 40 -11.99 8.12 16.21
N ASP A 41 -13.04 8.94 16.34
CA ASP A 41 -14.17 8.73 17.28
C ASP A 41 -15.07 7.52 16.90
N VAL A 42 -15.00 7.06 15.64
CA VAL A 42 -15.74 5.86 15.20
C VAL A 42 -15.10 4.57 15.71
N LEU A 43 -13.80 4.59 16.03
CA LEU A 43 -13.03 3.43 16.48
C LEU A 43 -12.71 3.46 17.97
N GLU A 44 -12.94 4.57 18.67
CA GLU A 44 -12.54 4.77 20.06
C GLU A 44 -13.44 4.02 21.07
N ASP A 45 -14.67 3.66 20.71
CA ASP A 45 -15.58 2.89 21.56
C ASP A 45 -16.26 1.76 20.77
N ASN A 46 -15.70 0.56 20.77
CA ASN A 46 -16.33 -0.66 20.23
C ASN A 46 -16.81 -0.53 18.75
N PRO A 47 -15.97 -0.86 17.74
CA PRO A 47 -16.26 -0.61 16.32
C PRO A 47 -17.54 -1.30 15.81
N VAL A 48 -18.04 -2.30 16.52
CA VAL A 48 -19.27 -3.05 16.19
C VAL A 48 -20.55 -2.23 16.46
N GLY A 49 -20.48 -1.23 17.36
CA GLY A 49 -21.66 -0.55 17.88
C GLY A 49 -22.16 0.64 17.05
N ARG A 50 -21.26 1.34 16.32
CA ARG A 50 -21.60 2.58 15.60
C ARG A 50 -21.40 2.51 14.08
N LEU A 51 -20.45 1.69 13.61
CA LEU A 51 -20.15 1.60 12.19
C LEU A 51 -20.93 0.44 11.55
N LYS A 52 -21.74 0.77 10.54
CA LYS A 52 -22.40 -0.19 9.67
C LYS A 52 -21.91 0.02 8.24
N VAL A 53 -21.54 -1.07 7.59
CA VAL A 53 -21.00 -1.06 6.23
C VAL A 53 -21.82 -1.99 5.35
N PHE A 54 -22.61 -1.42 4.45
CA PHE A 54 -23.26 -2.17 3.40
C PHE A 54 -22.31 -2.34 2.21
N VAL A 55 -22.04 -3.60 1.83
CA VAL A 55 -21.17 -3.93 0.70
C VAL A 55 -22.02 -4.43 -0.45
N TYR A 56 -22.04 -3.68 -1.57
CA TYR A 56 -22.73 -4.09 -2.78
C TYR A 56 -22.19 -5.41 -3.34
N GLU A 57 -23.10 -6.22 -3.89
CA GLU A 57 -22.74 -7.45 -4.57
C GLU A 57 -22.02 -7.14 -5.89
N LEU A 58 -20.68 -7.29 -5.87
CA LEU A 58 -19.87 -7.10 -7.06
C LEU A 58 -19.88 -8.36 -7.94
N PRO A 59 -20.17 -8.26 -9.25
CA PRO A 59 -20.09 -9.39 -10.15
C PRO A 59 -18.71 -10.07 -10.14
N SER A 60 -18.70 -11.40 -10.20
CA SER A 60 -17.47 -12.20 -10.12
C SER A 60 -16.42 -11.88 -11.19
N LYS A 61 -16.82 -11.25 -12.29
CA LYS A 61 -15.92 -10.75 -13.34
C LYS A 61 -14.88 -9.76 -12.79
N TYR A 62 -15.22 -8.93 -11.80
CA TYR A 62 -14.38 -7.82 -11.36
C TYR A 62 -13.41 -8.18 -10.23
N ASN A 63 -13.66 -9.24 -9.47
CA ASN A 63 -12.80 -9.65 -8.35
C ASN A 63 -12.29 -11.10 -8.49
N LYS A 64 -13.19 -12.08 -8.61
CA LYS A 64 -12.86 -13.51 -8.57
C LYS A 64 -12.20 -13.99 -9.87
N LYS A 65 -12.77 -13.67 -11.03
CA LYS A 65 -12.28 -14.13 -12.34
C LYS A 65 -10.96 -13.46 -12.74
N ILE A 66 -10.81 -12.16 -12.49
CA ILE A 66 -9.55 -11.45 -12.73
C ILE A 66 -8.45 -12.01 -11.85
N LEU A 67 -8.75 -12.27 -10.57
CA LEU A 67 -7.78 -12.86 -9.66
C LEU A 67 -7.34 -14.28 -10.08
N GLN A 68 -8.27 -15.11 -10.57
CA GLN A 68 -7.93 -16.43 -11.10
C GLN A 68 -7.03 -16.33 -12.34
N LYS A 69 -7.22 -15.30 -13.17
CA LYS A 69 -6.43 -15.06 -14.38
C LYS A 69 -5.04 -14.50 -14.06
N ASP A 70 -4.93 -13.61 -13.07
CA ASP A 70 -3.68 -12.99 -12.66
C ASP A 70 -3.54 -12.95 -11.13
N PRO A 71 -2.81 -13.90 -10.52
CA PRO A 71 -2.68 -13.97 -9.06
C PRO A 71 -1.85 -12.82 -8.47
N ARG A 72 -1.11 -12.07 -9.29
CA ARG A 72 -0.32 -10.91 -8.82
C ARG A 72 -1.20 -9.80 -8.27
N CYS A 73 -2.50 -9.80 -8.61
CA CYS A 73 -3.46 -8.89 -8.03
C CYS A 73 -3.59 -9.02 -6.50
N LEU A 74 -3.14 -10.13 -5.89
CA LEU A 74 -3.07 -10.27 -4.43
C LEU A 74 -1.94 -9.46 -3.79
N THR A 75 -0.91 -9.09 -4.57
CA THR A 75 0.32 -8.48 -4.05
C THR A 75 0.60 -7.13 -4.69
N HIS A 76 -0.03 -6.78 -5.81
CA HIS A 76 0.23 -5.55 -6.55
C HIS A 76 -1.03 -4.96 -7.18
N MET A 77 -1.05 -3.63 -7.33
CA MET A 77 -2.09 -2.76 -7.93
C MET A 77 -3.49 -2.86 -7.29
N PHE A 78 -4.10 -4.05 -7.26
CA PHE A 78 -5.45 -4.32 -6.74
C PHE A 78 -5.46 -4.99 -5.36
N ALA A 79 -4.29 -5.17 -4.75
CA ALA A 79 -4.15 -5.94 -3.51
C ALA A 79 -4.96 -5.32 -2.36
N ALA A 80 -4.90 -3.99 -2.24
CA ALA A 80 -5.61 -3.26 -1.19
C ALA A 80 -7.12 -3.44 -1.32
N GLU A 81 -7.65 -3.28 -2.53
CA GLU A 81 -9.08 -3.37 -2.83
C GLU A 81 -9.59 -4.80 -2.62
N ILE A 82 -8.85 -5.81 -3.08
CA ILE A 82 -9.20 -7.22 -2.86
C ILE A 82 -9.21 -7.55 -1.38
N TYR A 83 -8.21 -7.07 -0.63
CA TYR A 83 -8.10 -7.34 0.80
C TYR A 83 -9.21 -6.63 1.59
N MET A 84 -9.43 -5.33 1.34
CA MET A 84 -10.51 -4.56 1.98
C MET A 84 -11.88 -5.14 1.67
N HIS A 85 -12.15 -5.52 0.42
CA HIS A 85 -13.42 -6.14 0.06
C HIS A 85 -13.65 -7.46 0.80
N ARG A 86 -12.65 -8.36 0.83
CA ARG A 86 -12.76 -9.64 1.55
C ARG A 86 -12.88 -9.46 3.06
N PHE A 87 -12.14 -8.51 3.61
CA PHE A 87 -12.21 -8.15 5.01
C PHE A 87 -13.62 -7.66 5.37
N LEU A 88 -14.15 -6.68 4.63
CA LEU A 88 -15.50 -6.15 4.87
C LEU A 88 -16.58 -7.21 4.67
N LEU A 89 -16.44 -8.13 3.71
CA LEU A 89 -17.42 -9.22 3.53
C LEU A 89 -17.52 -10.16 4.74
N SER A 90 -16.45 -10.27 5.54
CA SER A 90 -16.35 -11.15 6.71
C SER A 90 -16.31 -10.39 8.04
N SER A 91 -16.43 -9.06 8.01
CA SER A 91 -16.28 -8.23 9.20
C SER A 91 -17.58 -8.18 10.03
N PRO A 92 -17.47 -8.01 11.36
CA PRO A 92 -18.63 -7.82 12.23
C PRO A 92 -19.44 -6.55 11.96
N VAL A 93 -18.86 -5.57 11.25
CA VAL A 93 -19.49 -4.28 10.94
C VAL A 93 -20.33 -4.33 9.65
N ARG A 94 -20.33 -5.46 8.93
CA ARG A 94 -21.11 -5.60 7.70
C ARG A 94 -22.61 -5.68 7.98
N THR A 95 -23.39 -4.90 7.24
CA THR A 95 -24.84 -5.03 7.17
C THR A 95 -25.32 -5.52 5.81
N LEU A 96 -26.52 -6.11 5.77
CA LEU A 96 -27.26 -6.49 4.56
C LEU A 96 -28.38 -5.48 4.22
N ASN A 97 -28.62 -4.50 5.08
CA ASN A 97 -29.55 -3.41 4.82
C ASN A 97 -28.74 -2.13 4.55
N PRO A 98 -28.86 -1.50 3.37
CA PRO A 98 -28.18 -0.23 3.10
C PRO A 98 -28.68 0.93 3.96
N GLU A 99 -29.88 0.82 4.55
CA GLU A 99 -30.52 1.87 5.35
C GLU A 99 -30.35 1.70 6.88
N GLU A 100 -29.56 0.71 7.33
CA GLU A 100 -29.20 0.53 8.76
C GLU A 100 -28.06 1.46 9.18
#